data_AF-A0A847E298-F1
#
_entry.id   AF-A0A847E298-F1
#
_cell.length_a   1.000
_cell.length_b   1.000
_cell.length_c   1.000
_cell.angle_alpha   90.00
_cell.angle_beta   90.00
_cell.angle_gamma   90.00
#
_symmetry.space_group_name_H-M   'P 1'
#
loop_
_entity.id
_entity.type
_entity.pdbx_description
1 polymer ?
#
loop_
_entity_poly.entity_id
_entity_poly.type
_entity_poly.pdbx_seq_one_letter_code
_entity_poly.pdbx_strand_id
1 'polypeptide(L)'
;MKKPYDDIFLKHCPTIDLHGCDRDYALILVEDFINENILLKNRKVVIITGKGSGIVNKTTLNFLKNNRLVINYQINPFNLGMIIVDLE
;
A
#
# COMPACT_ATOMS: atom_id res chain seq x y z
N MET A 1 -17.97 11.82 -17.93
CA MET A 1 -17.52 10.91 -16.85
C MET A 1 -16.50 11.64 -15.99
N LYS A 2 -16.73 11.78 -14.68
CA LYS A 2 -15.72 12.34 -13.75
C LYS A 2 -14.51 11.37 -13.71
N LYS A 3 -13.29 11.89 -13.90
CA LYS A 3 -12.06 11.08 -13.72
C LYS A 3 -11.93 10.75 -12.22
N PRO A 4 -11.79 9.48 -11.82
CA PRO A 4 -11.82 9.04 -10.41
C PRO A 4 -10.55 9.40 -9.60
N TYR A 5 -9.76 10.39 -10.03
CA TYR A 5 -8.33 10.47 -9.75
C TYR A 5 -7.84 11.56 -8.79
N ASP A 6 -8.71 12.26 -8.07
CA ASP A 6 -8.25 13.22 -7.07
C ASP A 6 -9.01 13.03 -5.75
N ASP A 7 -8.88 11.86 -5.14
CA ASP A 7 -9.07 11.80 -3.68
C ASP A 7 -7.92 12.60 -3.06
N ILE A 8 -8.22 13.84 -2.71
CA ILE A 8 -7.25 14.80 -2.17
C ILE A 8 -6.61 14.27 -0.89
N PHE A 9 -7.32 13.42 -0.14
CA PHE A 9 -6.82 12.83 1.10
C PHE A 9 -5.78 11.74 0.83
N LEU A 10 -5.92 10.97 -0.25
CA LEU A 10 -4.93 9.96 -0.64
C LEU A 10 -3.70 10.57 -1.32
N LYS A 11 -3.86 11.68 -2.04
CA LYS A 11 -2.77 12.35 -2.76
C LYS A 11 -1.62 12.84 -1.86
N HIS A 12 -1.93 13.16 -0.61
CA HIS A 12 -0.97 13.63 0.38
C HIS A 12 -0.48 12.52 1.33
N CYS A 13 -1.00 11.29 1.18
CA CYS A 13 -0.51 10.17 1.96
C CYS A 13 0.88 9.74 1.46
N PRO A 14 1.81 9.39 2.36
CA PRO A 14 3.03 8.68 1.99
C PRO A 14 2.68 7.50 1.09
N THR A 15 3.37 7.39 -0.03
CA THR A 15 3.08 6.39 -1.06
C THR A 15 4.36 5.70 -1.51
N ILE A 16 4.31 4.37 -1.63
CA ILE A 16 5.38 3.59 -2.27
C ILE A 16 4.85 2.92 -3.55
N ASP A 17 5.69 2.92 -4.60
CA ASP A 17 5.41 2.25 -5.88
C ASP A 17 6.29 1.01 -6.05
N LEU A 18 5.64 -0.14 -6.25
CA LEU A 18 6.23 -1.47 -6.38
C LEU A 18 6.06 -2.04 -7.80
N HIS A 19 5.67 -1.23 -8.79
CA HIS A 19 5.61 -1.69 -10.18
C HIS A 19 6.94 -2.28 -10.63
N GLY A 20 6.90 -3.49 -11.20
CA GLY A 20 8.09 -4.16 -11.73
C GLY A 20 8.98 -4.81 -10.66
N CYS A 21 8.63 -4.72 -9.37
CA CYS A 21 9.32 -5.48 -8.34
C CYS A 21 8.97 -6.96 -8.41
N ASP A 22 9.94 -7.82 -8.08
CA ASP A 22 9.62 -9.18 -7.71
C ASP A 22 8.93 -9.24 -6.34
N ARG A 23 8.38 -10.41 -6.02
CA ARG A 23 7.57 -10.62 -4.83
C ARG A 23 8.36 -10.38 -3.53
N ASP A 24 9.58 -10.88 -3.46
CA ASP A 24 10.33 -10.94 -2.21
C ASP A 24 10.95 -9.57 -1.91
N TYR A 25 11.45 -8.88 -2.94
CA TYR A 25 11.90 -7.50 -2.85
C TYR A 25 10.77 -6.54 -2.49
N ALA A 26 9.58 -6.72 -3.07
CA ALA A 26 8.42 -5.91 -2.74
C ALA A 26 8.01 -6.04 -1.26
N LEU A 27 8.18 -7.21 -0.64
CA LEU A 27 7.89 -7.38 0.79
C LEU A 27 8.85 -6.60 1.68
N ILE A 28 10.16 -6.68 1.39
CA ILE A 28 11.19 -5.93 2.14
C ILE A 28 10.89 -4.44 2.06
N LEU A 29 10.60 -3.93 0.86
CA LEU A 29 10.26 -2.52 0.67
C LEU A 29 9.01 -2.09 1.43
N VAL A 30 7.97 -2.94 1.48
CA VAL A 30 6.74 -2.66 2.22
C VAL A 30 6.99 -2.65 3.73
N GLU A 31 7.80 -3.58 4.24
CA GLU A 31 8.17 -3.64 5.64
C GLU A 31 8.94 -2.39 6.07
N ASP A 32 10.00 -2.04 5.34
CA ASP A 32 10.81 -0.84 5.60
C ASP A 32 9.93 0.42 5.54
N PHE A 33 9.11 0.55 4.50
CA PHE A 33 8.21 1.68 4.33
C PHE A 33 7.21 1.82 5.48
N ILE A 34 6.62 0.73 5.98
CA ILE A 34 5.71 0.77 7.13
C ILE A 34 6.46 1.21 8.39
N ASN A 35 7.62 0.62 8.66
CA ASN A 35 8.42 0.95 9.84
C ASN A 35 8.84 2.42 9.85
N GLU A 36 9.29 2.95 8.71
CA GLU A 36 9.62 4.38 8.56
C GLU A 36 8.40 5.27 8.82
N ASN A 37 7.23 4.90 8.31
CA ASN A 37 6.02 5.70 8.48
C ASN A 37 5.49 5.68 9.92
N ILE A 38 5.67 4.59 10.66
CA ILE A 38 5.41 4.54 12.11
C ILE A 38 6.33 5.52 12.85
N LEU A 39 7.63 5.53 12.53
CA LEU A 39 8.58 6.48 13.13
C LEU A 39 8.24 7.94 12.81
N LEU A 40 7.78 8.21 11.58
CA LEU A 40 7.31 9.52 11.14
C LEU A 40 5.90 9.88 11.65
N LYS A 41 5.25 8.98 12.41
CA LYS A 41 3.89 9.15 12.97
C LYS A 41 2.81 9.37 11.92
N ASN A 42 3.00 8.81 10.73
CA ASN A 42 1.99 8.79 9.68
C ASN A 42 0.95 7.71 10.00
N ARG A 43 -0.33 8.09 10.02
CA ARG A 43 -1.44 7.18 10.36
C ARG A 43 -1.99 6.40 9.17
N LYS A 44 -1.66 6.84 7.95
CA LYS A 44 -2.20 6.30 6.71
C LYS A 44 -1.13 6.33 5.64
N VAL A 45 -1.00 5.23 4.91
CA VAL A 45 -0.09 5.11 3.79
C VAL A 45 -0.76 4.42 2.60
N VAL A 46 -0.16 4.59 1.43
CA VAL A 46 -0.65 3.99 0.18
C VAL A 46 0.44 3.13 -0.43
N ILE A 47 0.08 1.94 -0.88
CA ILE A 47 0.98 1.00 -1.55
C ILE A 47 0.46 0.76 -2.95
N ILE A 48 1.27 1.06 -3.96
CA ILE A 48 0.96 0.80 -5.37
C ILE A 48 1.68 -0.47 -5.80
N THR A 49 0.92 -1.52 -6.10
CA THR A 49 1.42 -2.84 -6.50
C THR A 49 1.34 -3.08 -8.01
N GLY A 50 0.59 -2.23 -8.71
CA GLY A 50 0.19 -2.45 -10.09
C GLY A 50 -0.88 -3.54 -10.25
N LYS A 51 -1.32 -3.77 -11.49
CA LYS A 51 -2.35 -4.79 -11.80
C LYS A 51 -1.71 -6.14 -12.11
N GLY A 52 -0.80 -6.18 -13.09
CA GLY A 52 0.03 -7.34 -13.46
C GLY A 52 -0.70 -8.69 -13.38
N SER A 53 0.02 -9.70 -12.88
CA SER A 53 -0.53 -11.01 -12.50
C SER A 53 -1.16 -11.02 -11.09
N GLY A 54 -1.12 -9.89 -10.38
CA GLY A 54 -1.59 -9.76 -9.00
C GLY A 54 -0.71 -10.45 -7.96
N ILE A 55 0.49 -10.93 -8.31
CA ILE A 55 1.40 -11.62 -7.37
C ILE A 55 1.80 -10.69 -6.23
N VAL A 56 2.38 -9.53 -6.56
CA VAL A 56 2.80 -8.53 -5.55
C VAL A 56 1.62 -8.13 -4.68
N ASN A 57 0.46 -7.81 -5.29
CA ASN A 57 -0.76 -7.47 -4.57
C ASN A 57 -1.16 -8.52 -3.53
N LYS A 58 -1.28 -9.79 -3.93
CA LYS A 58 -1.67 -10.89 -3.02
C LYS A 58 -0.65 -11.08 -1.90
N THR A 59 0.63 -11.01 -2.22
CA THR A 59 1.70 -11.17 -1.23
C THR A 59 1.74 -10.01 -0.24
N THR A 60 1.61 -8.76 -0.71
CA THR A 60 1.48 -7.59 0.17
C THR A 60 0.27 -7.71 1.09
N LEU A 61 -0.91 -8.09 0.57
CA LEU A 61 -2.10 -8.26 1.42
C LEU A 61 -1.90 -9.35 2.50
N ASN A 62 -1.23 -10.45 2.16
CA ASN A 62 -0.91 -11.51 3.12
C ASN A 62 0.10 -11.03 4.19
N PHE A 63 1.08 -10.22 3.79
CA PHE A 63 2.02 -9.61 4.73
C PHE A 63 1.30 -8.64 5.68
N LEU A 64 0.49 -7.73 5.15
CA LEU A 64 -0.27 -6.74 5.94
C LEU A 64 -1.20 -7.41 6.95
N LYS A 65 -1.85 -8.52 6.57
CA LYS A 65 -2.72 -9.30 7.47
C LYS A 65 -2.05 -9.75 8.77
N ASN A 66 -0.75 -10.03 8.70
CA ASN A 66 0.01 -10.56 9.84
C ASN A 66 0.87 -9.49 10.53
N ASN A 67 0.88 -8.25 10.01
CA ASN A 67 1.68 -7.17 10.55
C ASN A 67 0.92 -6.46 11.68
N ARG A 68 1.50 -6.44 12.89
CA ARG A 68 0.90 -5.84 14.09
C ARG A 68 0.77 -4.31 14.02
N LEU A 69 1.61 -3.65 13.21
CA LEU A 69 1.62 -2.20 13.04
C LEU A 69 0.50 -1.71 12.10
N VAL A 70 -0.26 -2.63 11.52
CA VAL A 70 -1.35 -2.35 10.59
C VAL A 70 -2.68 -2.55 11.32
N ILE A 71 -3.45 -1.48 11.47
CA ILE A 71 -4.80 -1.53 12.04
C ILE A 71 -5.79 -2.10 11.03
N ASN A 72 -5.72 -1.60 9.80
CA ASN A 72 -6.64 -1.98 8.73
C ASN A 72 -6.00 -1.78 7.35
N TYR A 73 -6.48 -2.50 6.35
CA TYR A 73 -6.07 -2.31 4.97
C TYR A 73 -7.18 -2.67 4.00
N GLN A 74 -7.24 -1.96 2.87
CA GLN A 74 -8.23 -2.21 1.83
C GLN A 74 -7.69 -1.91 0.43
N ILE A 75 -8.14 -2.68 -0.55
CA ILE A 75 -7.89 -2.37 -1.97
C ILE A 75 -8.81 -1.23 -2.38
N ASN A 76 -8.28 -0.26 -3.11
CA ASN A 76 -9.10 0.82 -3.66
C ASN A 76 -10.05 0.26 -4.75
N PRO A 77 -11.38 0.43 -4.61
CA PRO A 77 -12.36 -0.12 -5.57
C PRO A 77 -12.24 0.49 -6.98
N PHE A 78 -11.66 1.69 -7.11
CA PHE A 78 -11.44 2.36 -8.38
C PHE A 78 -10.04 2.10 -8.98
N ASN A 79 -9.11 1.60 -8.17
CA ASN A 79 -7.78 1.20 -8.60
C ASN A 79 -7.32 -0.07 -7.86
N LEU A 80 -7.54 -1.23 -8.49
CA LEU A 80 -7.18 -2.54 -7.92
C LEU A 80 -5.68 -2.73 -7.64
N GLY A 81 -4.82 -1.91 -8.25
CA GLY A 81 -3.37 -1.92 -7.97
C GLY A 81 -2.96 -1.06 -6.78
N MET A 82 -3.91 -0.43 -6.10
CA MET A 82 -3.67 0.46 -4.95
C MET A 82 -4.26 -0.16 -3.69
N ILE A 83 -3.45 -0.22 -2.64
CA ILE A 83 -3.82 -0.66 -1.31
C ILE A 83 -3.67 0.54 -0.37
N ILE A 84 -4.72 0.82 0.40
CA ILE A 84 -4.74 1.87 1.43
C ILE A 84 -4.57 1.17 2.77
N VAL A 85 -3.65 1.64 3.59
CA VAL A 85 -3.28 1.02 4.87
C VAL A 85 -3.39 2.04 5.98
N ASP A 86 -4.12 1.70 7.04
CA ASP A 86 -4.20 2.44 8.28
C ASP A 86 -3.19 1.84 9.28
N LEU A 87 -2.31 2.67 9.82
CA LEU A 87 -1.22 2.31 10.73
C LEU A 87 -1.56 2.65 12.19
N GLU A 88 -0.88 1.99 13.13
CA GLU A 88 -0.98 2.24 14.59
C GLU A 88 -0.53 3.65 15.01
#